data_AF-R6ZMA6-F1
#
_entry.id   AF-R6ZMA6-F1
#
_cell.length_a   1.000
_cell.length_b   1.000
_cell.length_c   1.000
_cell.angle_alpha   90.00
_cell.angle_beta   90.00
_cell.angle_gamma   90.00
#
_symmetry.space_group_name_H-M   'P 1'
#
loop_
_entity.id
_entity.type
_entity.pdbx_description
1 polymer ?
#
loop_
_entity_poly.entity_id
_entity_poly.type
_entity_poly.pdbx_seq_one_letter_code
_entity_poly.pdbx_strand_id
1 'polypeptide(L)'
;MKKQLNVQSSIRLKGDQKAFGPGIASLLEGVARLGSLRKSAADMDMSYSKAWTMIKNCERELGISLLNKKIGGKGGGGADLTGEAESLLKRYRAFEREAAVRLDTLAGKYFPEYIKNTENTKFFEAGPWILVRGAGDLATGVILRLYRSGFRVAALECKNPSAIRRRASFCEAVWTGETQVEGVSCRLAQTPEQAEKIWAQGQIPLLIDETAACVRELHPAAVIDVILAKRNLGTSRSMAPITIGAGPGFTAGQDVDAVVETMRGHFLGRVIWEGQAIPNTGIPGKIQGFGAERVIHAPAEGRLSFVKDESGNMVEIGAMVKEGQTIAMIEGTPVKASLDGVLRGLIQEGFPVKKGLKIADIDPRPEQAAFCGIVSDKANAVAGGVLEALLGLAASRQIRLF
;
A
#
# COMPACT_ATOMS: atom_id res chain seq x y z
N MET A 1 28.72 25.61 16.48
CA MET A 1 27.90 24.48 15.94
C MET A 1 28.85 23.43 15.38
N LYS A 2 28.62 22.14 15.70
CA LYS A 2 29.36 21.04 15.07
C LYS A 2 28.96 20.95 13.59
N LYS A 3 29.90 20.64 12.69
CA LYS A 3 29.61 20.45 11.26
C LYS A 3 28.82 19.15 11.07
N GLN A 4 27.82 19.18 10.19
CA GLN A 4 27.09 17.99 9.77
C GLN A 4 27.99 17.14 8.86
N LEU A 5 28.02 15.83 9.10
CA LEU A 5 28.79 14.86 8.32
C LEU A 5 27.85 13.93 7.54
N ASN A 6 28.35 13.36 6.45
CA ASN A 6 27.66 12.33 5.65
C ASN A 6 28.51 11.06 5.63
N VAL A 7 27.88 9.90 5.46
CA VAL A 7 28.59 8.63 5.31
C VAL A 7 28.93 8.40 3.84
N GLN A 8 30.15 7.96 3.58
CA GLN A 8 30.55 7.48 2.26
C GLN A 8 31.19 6.11 2.38
N SER A 9 30.65 5.13 1.66
CA SER A 9 31.16 3.76 1.65
C SER A 9 31.57 3.33 0.24
N SER A 10 32.71 2.63 0.12
CA SER A 10 33.17 1.98 -1.12
C SER A 10 33.34 0.48 -0.86
N ILE A 11 32.43 -0.33 -1.40
CA ILE A 11 32.38 -1.77 -1.14
C ILE A 11 33.14 -2.54 -2.22
N ARG A 12 33.97 -3.50 -1.85
CA ARG A 12 34.76 -4.30 -2.82
C ARG A 12 34.65 -5.78 -2.49
N LEU A 13 34.26 -6.57 -3.48
CA LEU A 13 34.29 -8.03 -3.43
C LEU A 13 35.70 -8.50 -3.78
N LYS A 14 36.25 -9.42 -2.98
CA LYS A 14 37.61 -9.94 -3.14
C LYS A 14 37.59 -11.48 -3.14
N GLY A 15 38.42 -12.06 -4.00
CA GLY A 15 38.95 -13.41 -3.82
C GLY A 15 40.31 -13.30 -3.14
N ASP A 16 41.33 -13.96 -3.69
CA ASP A 16 42.72 -13.77 -3.27
C ASP A 16 43.22 -12.35 -3.58
N GLN A 17 42.70 -11.74 -4.66
CA GLN A 17 42.90 -10.33 -4.98
C GLN A 17 41.58 -9.56 -5.07
N LYS A 18 41.68 -8.25 -5.36
CA LYS A 18 40.51 -7.41 -5.63
C LYS A 18 39.80 -7.91 -6.88
N ALA A 19 38.61 -8.48 -6.71
CA ALA A 19 37.81 -9.01 -7.80
C ALA A 19 36.91 -7.92 -8.39
N PHE A 20 35.91 -7.45 -7.63
CA PHE A 20 34.86 -6.55 -8.14
C PHE A 20 34.61 -5.38 -7.19
N GLY A 21 34.24 -4.21 -7.72
CA GLY A 21 33.97 -3.01 -6.91
C GLY A 21 33.57 -1.81 -7.77
N PRO A 22 33.57 -0.57 -7.21
CA PRO A 22 32.95 0.58 -7.86
C PRO A 22 33.54 0.91 -9.23
N GLY A 23 34.86 0.73 -9.38
CA GLY A 23 35.56 0.98 -10.64
C GLY A 23 35.17 -0.01 -11.74
N ILE A 24 35.09 -1.30 -11.43
CA ILE A 24 34.65 -2.32 -12.41
C ILE A 24 33.17 -2.13 -12.73
N ALA A 25 32.33 -1.90 -11.71
CA ALA A 25 30.90 -1.67 -11.89
C ALA A 25 30.63 -0.51 -12.85
N SER A 26 31.30 0.63 -12.63
CA SER A 26 31.16 1.82 -13.48
C SER A 26 31.67 1.57 -14.91
N LEU A 27 32.76 0.80 -15.06
CA LEU A 27 33.24 0.39 -16.38
C LEU A 27 32.21 -0.45 -17.14
N LEU A 28 31.58 -1.42 -16.48
CA LEU A 28 30.56 -2.29 -17.09
C LEU A 28 29.28 -1.50 -17.45
N GLU A 29 28.85 -0.57 -16.61
CA GLU A 29 27.73 0.34 -16.90
C GLU A 29 28.00 1.21 -18.12
N GLY A 30 29.21 1.78 -18.21
CA GLY A 30 29.63 2.54 -19.38
C GLY A 30 29.70 1.66 -20.63
N VAL A 31 30.11 0.40 -20.53
CA VAL A 31 30.08 -0.54 -21.66
C VAL A 31 28.65 -0.82 -22.09
N ALA A 32 27.74 -1.13 -21.16
CA ALA A 32 26.33 -1.38 -21.45
C ALA A 32 25.66 -0.18 -22.13
N ARG A 33 26.01 1.05 -21.71
CA ARG A 33 25.47 2.29 -22.27
C ARG A 33 26.10 2.68 -23.61
N LEU A 34 27.40 2.51 -23.78
CA LEU A 34 28.16 3.06 -24.91
C LEU A 34 28.56 2.02 -25.97
N GLY A 35 28.35 0.74 -25.69
CA GLY A 35 28.71 -0.40 -26.54
C GLY A 35 30.22 -0.57 -26.74
N SER A 36 31.06 0.02 -25.88
CA SER A 36 32.51 0.01 -26.04
C SER A 36 33.25 0.23 -24.72
N LEU A 37 34.20 -0.66 -24.41
CA LEU A 37 35.10 -0.49 -23.28
C LEU A 37 36.00 0.73 -23.42
N ARG A 38 36.41 1.07 -24.65
CA ARG A 38 37.24 2.26 -24.90
C ARG A 38 36.48 3.55 -24.59
N LYS A 39 35.19 3.63 -24.96
CA LYS A 39 34.34 4.77 -24.62
C LYS A 39 34.08 4.84 -23.11
N SER A 40 33.77 3.71 -22.48
CA SER A 40 33.60 3.62 -21.03
C SER A 40 34.84 4.06 -20.24
N ALA A 41 36.04 3.64 -20.69
CA ALA A 41 37.30 4.06 -20.11
C ALA A 41 37.53 5.58 -20.24
N ALA A 42 37.22 6.15 -21.42
CA ALA A 42 37.33 7.59 -21.65
C ALA A 42 36.35 8.40 -20.78
N ASP A 43 35.09 7.95 -20.64
CA ASP A 43 34.09 8.55 -19.73
C ASP A 43 34.52 8.54 -18.26
N MET A 44 35.48 7.67 -17.89
CA MET A 44 36.04 7.55 -16.54
C MET A 44 37.46 8.16 -16.42
N ASP A 45 37.89 8.99 -17.38
CA ASP A 45 39.22 9.59 -17.43
C ASP A 45 40.37 8.58 -17.26
N MET A 46 40.22 7.38 -17.84
CA MET A 46 41.23 6.32 -17.76
C MET A 46 41.66 5.79 -19.12
N SER A 47 42.91 5.33 -19.20
CA SER A 47 43.43 4.73 -20.42
C SER A 47 42.73 3.40 -20.72
N TYR A 48 42.51 3.11 -22.01
CA TYR A 48 41.94 1.86 -22.46
C TYR A 48 42.72 0.64 -21.92
N SER A 49 44.05 0.70 -21.95
CA SER A 49 44.91 -0.37 -21.42
C SER A 49 44.65 -0.65 -19.95
N LYS A 50 44.44 0.40 -19.13
CA LYS A 50 44.10 0.25 -17.71
C LYS A 50 42.73 -0.40 -17.52
N ALA A 51 41.72 0.04 -18.25
CA ALA A 51 40.38 -0.56 -18.22
C ALA A 51 40.41 -2.04 -18.63
N TRP A 52 41.18 -2.38 -19.67
CA TRP A 52 41.37 -3.76 -20.12
C TRP A 52 42.03 -4.63 -19.05
N THR A 53 43.12 -4.17 -18.44
CA THR A 53 43.77 -4.88 -17.33
C THR A 53 42.84 -5.09 -16.14
N MET A 54 42.03 -4.07 -15.79
CA MET A 54 41.04 -4.16 -14.72
C MET A 54 39.99 -5.24 -15.00
N ILE A 55 39.42 -5.28 -16.21
CA ILE A 55 38.46 -6.31 -16.62
C ILE A 55 39.11 -7.70 -16.59
N LYS A 56 40.30 -7.87 -17.15
CA LYS A 56 40.98 -9.18 -17.21
C LYS A 56 41.32 -9.73 -15.83
N ASN A 57 41.78 -8.88 -14.92
CA ASN A 57 42.03 -9.29 -13.54
C ASN A 57 40.71 -9.69 -12.85
N CYS A 58 39.65 -8.91 -13.05
CA CYS A 58 38.33 -9.21 -12.51
C CYS A 58 37.79 -10.56 -13.03
N GLU A 59 37.85 -10.80 -14.35
CA GLU A 59 37.45 -12.06 -14.97
C GLU A 59 38.23 -13.26 -14.39
N ARG A 60 39.54 -13.11 -14.18
CA ARG A 60 40.38 -14.16 -13.59
C ARG A 60 39.97 -14.50 -12.16
N GLU A 61 39.73 -13.48 -11.33
CA GLU A 61 39.33 -13.70 -9.92
C GLU A 61 37.91 -14.26 -9.80
N LEU A 62 37.02 -13.91 -10.73
CA LEU A 62 35.62 -14.37 -10.71
C LEU A 62 35.41 -15.69 -11.44
N GLY A 63 36.34 -16.11 -12.30
CA GLY A 63 36.21 -17.30 -13.14
C GLY A 63 35.16 -17.18 -14.25
N ILE A 64 34.71 -15.96 -14.58
CA ILE A 64 33.69 -15.69 -15.60
C ILE A 64 34.19 -14.66 -16.62
N SER A 65 33.65 -14.70 -17.83
CA SER A 65 33.88 -13.65 -18.83
C SER A 65 32.90 -12.51 -18.60
N LEU A 66 33.39 -11.26 -18.55
CA LEU A 66 32.54 -10.09 -18.32
C LEU A 66 32.05 -9.47 -19.62
N LEU A 67 32.83 -9.59 -20.70
CA LEU A 67 32.53 -8.99 -21.99
C LEU A 67 32.41 -10.05 -23.11
N ASN A 68 31.43 -9.87 -23.99
CA ASN A 68 31.33 -10.59 -25.26
C ASN A 68 32.36 -10.05 -26.26
N LYS A 69 33.11 -10.95 -26.92
CA LYS A 69 34.08 -10.57 -27.96
C LYS A 69 33.36 -10.35 -29.29
N LYS A 70 33.31 -9.10 -29.80
CA LYS A 70 33.02 -8.85 -31.22
C LYS A 70 34.33 -8.82 -32.02
N ILE A 71 34.45 -9.66 -33.05
CA ILE A 71 35.60 -9.65 -33.96
C ILE A 71 35.56 -8.35 -34.77
N GLY A 72 36.61 -7.53 -34.67
CA GLY A 72 36.64 -6.18 -35.23
C GLY A 72 36.93 -6.13 -36.72
N GLY A 73 36.02 -5.48 -37.49
CA GLY A 73 36.30 -4.93 -38.81
C GLY A 73 36.75 -3.46 -38.76
N LYS A 74 36.89 -2.81 -39.93
CA LYS A 74 37.44 -1.44 -40.16
C LYS A 74 36.84 -0.28 -39.32
N GLY A 75 35.79 -0.50 -38.53
CA GLY A 75 35.13 0.51 -37.67
C GLY A 75 35.40 0.40 -36.16
N GLY A 76 36.23 -0.56 -35.71
CA GLY A 76 36.53 -0.77 -34.29
C GLY A 76 35.51 -1.70 -33.59
N GLY A 77 36.01 -2.73 -32.91
CA GLY A 77 35.17 -3.71 -32.22
C GLY A 77 34.40 -3.11 -31.06
N GLY A 78 33.08 -3.34 -31.03
CA GLY A 78 32.24 -3.05 -29.86
C GLY A 78 32.43 -4.09 -28.75
N ALA A 79 31.91 -3.80 -27.57
CA ALA A 79 31.85 -4.73 -26.44
C ALA A 79 30.45 -4.67 -25.83
N ASP A 80 29.88 -5.85 -25.55
CA ASP A 80 28.63 -6.00 -24.81
C ASP A 80 28.91 -6.81 -23.55
N LEU A 81 28.10 -6.62 -22.51
CA LEU A 81 28.20 -7.44 -21.30
C LEU A 81 27.75 -8.88 -21.58
N THR A 82 28.35 -9.84 -20.88
CA THR A 82 27.78 -11.20 -20.80
C THR A 82 26.56 -11.20 -19.87
N GLY A 83 25.66 -12.17 -20.01
CA GLY A 83 24.51 -12.30 -19.10
C GLY A 83 24.93 -12.47 -17.63
N GLU A 84 26.07 -13.13 -17.38
CA GLU A 84 26.65 -13.26 -16.04
C GLU A 84 27.15 -11.91 -15.49
N ALA A 85 27.76 -11.08 -16.33
CA ALA A 85 28.22 -9.74 -15.96
C ALA A 85 27.06 -8.81 -15.65
N GLU A 86 25.99 -8.85 -16.43
CA GLU A 86 24.76 -8.07 -16.17
C GLU A 86 24.13 -8.48 -14.84
N SER A 87 24.01 -9.78 -14.59
CA SER A 87 23.49 -10.32 -13.34
C SER A 87 24.36 -9.94 -12.14
N LEU A 88 25.69 -10.03 -12.28
CA LEU A 88 26.64 -9.62 -11.23
C LEU A 88 26.55 -8.13 -10.93
N LEU A 89 26.57 -7.28 -11.96
CA LEU A 89 26.47 -5.83 -11.84
C LEU A 89 25.16 -5.43 -11.14
N LYS A 90 24.03 -6.00 -11.56
CA LYS A 90 22.73 -5.76 -10.95
C LYS A 90 22.72 -6.13 -9.46
N ARG A 91 23.26 -7.30 -9.10
CA ARG A 91 23.37 -7.75 -7.70
C ARG A 91 24.30 -6.86 -6.89
N TYR A 92 25.45 -6.48 -7.45
CA TYR A 92 26.40 -5.59 -6.79
C TYR A 92 25.78 -4.22 -6.47
N ARG A 93 25.07 -3.60 -7.43
CA ARG A 93 24.41 -2.30 -7.20
C ARG A 93 23.23 -2.40 -6.24
N ALA A 94 22.50 -3.52 -6.24
CA ALA A 94 21.49 -3.77 -5.22
C ALA A 94 22.11 -3.84 -3.82
N PHE A 95 23.18 -4.62 -3.66
CA PHE A 95 23.92 -4.74 -2.40
C PHE A 95 24.51 -3.41 -1.93
N GLU A 96 25.12 -2.63 -2.83
CA GLU A 96 25.72 -1.34 -2.50
C GLU A 96 24.70 -0.33 -1.97
N ARG A 97 23.49 -0.31 -2.55
CA ARG A 97 22.38 0.53 -2.07
C ARG A 97 21.91 0.12 -0.68
N GLU A 98 21.64 -1.17 -0.46
CA GLU A 98 21.18 -1.67 0.84
C GLU A 98 22.23 -1.48 1.94
N ALA A 99 23.50 -1.72 1.61
CA ALA A 99 24.59 -1.49 2.55
C ALA A 99 24.72 0.01 2.91
N ALA A 100 24.56 0.93 1.95
CA ALA A 100 24.63 2.36 2.22
C ALA A 100 23.58 2.81 3.24
N VAL A 101 22.32 2.39 3.10
CA VAL A 101 21.26 2.79 4.04
C VAL A 101 21.50 2.22 5.44
N ARG A 102 21.96 0.97 5.53
CA ARG A 102 22.32 0.36 6.82
C ARG A 102 23.48 1.11 7.48
N LEU A 103 24.47 1.53 6.70
CA LEU A 103 25.61 2.29 7.20
C LEU A 103 25.20 3.70 7.65
N ASP A 104 24.29 4.36 6.94
CA ASP A 104 23.70 5.64 7.36
C ASP A 104 22.98 5.50 8.72
N THR A 105 22.18 4.44 8.86
CA THR A 105 21.48 4.13 10.12
C THR A 105 22.46 3.89 11.27
N LEU A 106 23.50 3.08 11.05
CA LEU A 106 24.53 2.82 12.04
C LEU A 106 25.30 4.09 12.40
N ALA A 107 25.60 4.94 11.41
CA ALA A 107 26.34 6.17 11.65
C ALA A 107 25.53 7.18 12.47
N GLY A 108 24.22 7.30 12.23
CA GLY A 108 23.33 8.09 13.09
C GLY A 108 23.25 7.55 14.53
N LYS A 109 23.36 6.23 14.72
CA LYS A 109 23.44 5.61 16.05
C LYS A 109 24.76 5.90 16.77
N TYR A 110 25.90 5.81 16.09
CA TYR A 110 27.22 5.91 16.72
C TYR A 110 27.83 7.32 16.73
N PHE A 111 27.37 8.21 15.85
CA PHE A 111 27.85 9.60 15.74
C PHE A 111 26.70 10.63 15.78
N PRO A 112 25.77 10.55 16.76
CA PRO A 112 24.55 11.36 16.79
C PRO A 112 24.80 12.87 16.86
N GLU A 113 25.95 13.30 17.35
CA GLU A 113 26.36 14.70 17.45
C GLU A 113 26.86 15.31 16.13
N TYR A 114 27.11 14.47 15.11
CA TYR A 114 27.57 14.87 13.77
C TYR A 114 26.58 14.47 12.67
N ILE A 115 25.81 13.41 12.89
CA ILE A 115 24.83 12.85 11.97
C ILE A 115 23.48 12.86 12.67
N LYS A 116 22.65 13.86 12.36
CA LYS A 116 21.30 13.95 12.92
C LYS A 116 20.44 12.83 12.33
N ASN A 117 20.01 11.90 13.18
CA ASN A 117 18.81 11.12 12.90
C ASN A 117 17.63 12.11 12.90
N THR A 118 17.21 12.56 11.73
CA THR A 118 15.86 13.13 11.58
C THR A 118 14.89 12.01 11.91
N GLU A 119 14.33 12.08 13.13
CA GLU A 119 13.11 11.46 13.66
C GLU A 119 12.55 10.21 12.92
N ASN A 120 12.30 9.13 13.69
CA ASN A 120 11.70 7.83 13.31
C ASN A 120 12.63 6.70 12.81
N THR A 121 13.56 6.23 13.64
CA THR A 121 14.18 4.89 13.47
C THR A 121 13.33 3.73 14.01
N LYS A 122 12.00 3.80 13.85
CA LYS A 122 11.11 2.62 13.96
C LYS A 122 10.72 2.02 12.61
N PHE A 123 10.98 2.72 11.51
CA PHE A 123 10.75 2.19 10.17
C PHE A 123 12.12 1.94 9.55
N PHE A 124 12.50 0.66 9.50
CA PHE A 124 13.56 0.16 8.63
C PHE A 124 13.40 0.71 7.21
N GLU A 125 14.47 0.71 6.40
CA GLU A 125 14.43 0.91 4.93
C GLU A 125 13.02 0.64 4.42
N ALA A 126 12.28 1.69 4.07
CA ALA A 126 10.83 1.54 3.92
C ALA A 126 10.58 0.45 2.87
N GLY A 127 10.11 -0.72 3.34
CA GLY A 127 9.89 -1.90 2.51
C GLY A 127 9.02 -1.56 1.30
N PRO A 128 8.93 -2.41 0.28
CA PRO A 128 8.13 -2.06 -0.89
C PRO A 128 6.69 -1.73 -0.50
N TRP A 129 6.08 -0.80 -1.23
CA TRP A 129 4.70 -0.41 -0.97
C TRP A 129 3.75 -1.60 -1.05
N ILE A 130 2.80 -1.63 -0.11
CA ILE A 130 1.59 -2.44 -0.14
C ILE A 130 0.44 -1.48 -0.38
N LEU A 131 -0.17 -1.52 -1.57
CA LEU A 131 -1.29 -0.66 -1.90
C LEU A 131 -2.60 -1.35 -1.57
N VAL A 132 -3.45 -0.69 -0.80
CA VAL A 132 -4.81 -1.16 -0.52
C VAL A 132 -5.80 -0.31 -1.30
N ARG A 133 -6.54 -0.91 -2.23
CA ARG A 133 -7.64 -0.25 -2.92
C ARG A 133 -8.89 -0.28 -2.03
N GLY A 134 -9.46 0.89 -1.82
CA GLY A 134 -10.50 1.15 -0.83
C GLY A 134 -9.93 1.62 0.51
N ALA A 135 -10.67 2.50 1.18
CA ALA A 135 -10.38 2.98 2.53
C ALA A 135 -11.63 3.01 3.43
N GLY A 136 -12.69 2.28 3.06
CA GLY A 136 -13.88 2.05 3.89
C GLY A 136 -13.63 1.14 5.10
N ASP A 137 -14.69 0.73 5.81
CA ASP A 137 -14.62 -0.02 7.08
C ASP A 137 -13.74 -1.29 7.01
N LEU A 138 -13.99 -2.20 6.05
CA LEU A 138 -13.18 -3.43 5.95
C LEU A 138 -11.75 -3.13 5.50
N ALA A 139 -11.57 -2.21 4.54
CA ALA A 139 -10.25 -1.83 4.06
C ALA A 139 -9.41 -1.18 5.17
N THR A 140 -10.03 -0.38 6.04
CA THR A 140 -9.38 0.23 7.19
C THR A 140 -8.86 -0.82 8.16
N GLY A 141 -9.63 -1.88 8.42
CA GLY A 141 -9.13 -3.02 9.22
C GLY A 141 -7.91 -3.70 8.60
N VAL A 142 -7.90 -3.87 7.28
CA VAL A 142 -6.75 -4.40 6.52
C VAL A 142 -5.54 -3.47 6.65
N ILE A 143 -5.72 -2.18 6.38
CA ILE A 143 -4.68 -1.16 6.44
C ILE A 143 -4.06 -1.10 7.86
N LEU A 144 -4.89 -1.05 8.91
CA LEU A 144 -4.43 -1.04 10.30
C LEU A 144 -3.61 -2.27 10.64
N ARG A 145 -4.07 -3.46 10.23
CA ARG A 145 -3.36 -4.71 10.49
C ARG A 145 -2.00 -4.72 9.82
N LEU A 146 -1.93 -4.32 8.55
CA LEU A 146 -0.68 -4.25 7.80
C LEU A 146 0.28 -3.22 8.40
N TYR A 147 -0.20 -2.02 8.70
CA TYR A 147 0.60 -0.97 9.34
C TYR A 147 1.16 -1.43 10.70
N ARG A 148 0.33 -2.04 11.55
CA ARG A 148 0.74 -2.55 12.86
C ARG A 148 1.71 -3.74 12.76
N SER A 149 1.66 -4.49 11.66
CA SER A 149 2.64 -5.53 11.34
C SER A 149 3.94 -4.99 10.74
N GLY A 150 4.08 -3.67 10.61
CA GLY A 150 5.30 -3.01 10.15
C GLY A 150 5.42 -2.86 8.63
N PHE A 151 4.38 -3.21 7.86
CA PHE A 151 4.42 -3.05 6.41
C PHE A 151 4.29 -1.58 6.03
N ARG A 152 4.92 -1.24 4.90
CA ARG A 152 4.75 0.06 4.25
C ARG A 152 3.45 0.08 3.45
N VAL A 153 2.47 0.85 3.90
CA VAL A 153 1.10 0.81 3.36
C VAL A 153 0.65 2.16 2.84
N ALA A 154 0.01 2.18 1.67
CA ALA A 154 -0.77 3.32 1.20
C ALA A 154 -2.19 2.87 0.81
N ALA A 155 -3.18 3.73 1.06
CA ALA A 155 -4.56 3.51 0.68
C ALA A 155 -4.88 4.25 -0.63
N LEU A 156 -5.74 3.66 -1.47
CA LEU A 156 -6.27 4.27 -2.69
C LEU A 156 -7.78 4.37 -2.56
N GLU A 157 -8.36 5.52 -2.90
CA GLU A 157 -9.80 5.76 -2.76
C GLU A 157 -10.36 6.57 -3.92
N CYS A 158 -11.68 6.51 -4.12
CA CYS A 158 -12.38 7.34 -5.07
C CYS A 158 -12.59 8.77 -4.52
N LYS A 159 -12.96 9.70 -5.40
CA LYS A 159 -13.17 11.12 -5.04
C LYS A 159 -14.34 11.34 -4.07
N ASN A 160 -15.35 10.47 -4.11
CA ASN A 160 -16.55 10.58 -3.28
C ASN A 160 -16.82 9.23 -2.61
N PRO A 161 -16.10 8.89 -1.52
CA PRO A 161 -16.30 7.62 -0.85
C PRO A 161 -17.64 7.59 -0.10
N SER A 162 -18.30 6.43 -0.13
CA SER A 162 -19.66 6.23 0.38
C SER A 162 -19.73 5.45 1.71
N ALA A 163 -18.64 5.44 2.48
CA ALA A 163 -18.59 4.69 3.73
C ALA A 163 -19.62 5.21 4.75
N ILE A 164 -20.47 4.31 5.21
CA ILE A 164 -21.50 4.62 6.23
C ILE A 164 -20.88 4.63 7.62
N ARG A 165 -19.99 3.68 7.93
CA ARG A 165 -19.20 3.69 9.17
C ARG A 165 -17.96 4.58 9.04
N ARG A 166 -18.18 5.85 8.66
CA ARG A 166 -17.11 6.81 8.34
C ARG A 166 -16.14 7.07 9.48
N ARG A 167 -16.62 7.09 10.74
CA ARG A 167 -15.76 7.22 11.94
C ARG A 167 -14.77 6.06 12.15
N ALA A 168 -15.02 4.91 11.53
CA ALA A 168 -14.13 3.75 11.56
C ALA A 168 -13.44 3.53 10.20
N SER A 169 -13.41 4.55 9.32
CA SER A 169 -12.91 4.44 7.95
C SER A 169 -11.89 5.51 7.62
N PHE A 170 -10.75 5.13 7.05
CA PHE A 170 -9.73 6.07 6.60
C PHE A 170 -10.17 6.94 5.40
N CYS A 171 -11.18 6.51 4.64
CA CYS A 171 -11.74 7.29 3.53
C CYS A 171 -12.28 8.66 3.95
N GLU A 172 -12.51 8.90 5.25
CA GLU A 172 -12.89 10.22 5.77
C GLU A 172 -11.84 11.29 5.43
N ALA A 173 -10.56 10.92 5.34
CA ALA A 173 -9.48 11.83 4.94
C ALA A 173 -9.66 12.42 3.53
N VAL A 174 -10.48 11.81 2.66
CA VAL A 174 -10.85 12.41 1.37
C VAL A 174 -11.64 13.69 1.56
N TRP A 175 -12.47 13.77 2.60
CA TRP A 175 -13.31 14.93 2.90
C TRP A 175 -12.60 15.96 3.78
N THR A 176 -11.84 15.50 4.77
CA THR A 176 -11.25 16.36 5.82
C THR A 176 -9.76 16.66 5.60
N GLY A 177 -9.10 15.97 4.65
CA GLY A 177 -7.66 16.01 4.42
C GLY A 177 -6.84 15.10 5.33
N GLU A 178 -7.35 14.78 6.53
CA GLU A 178 -6.74 13.84 7.47
C GLU A 178 -7.79 13.20 8.40
N THR A 179 -7.50 12.00 8.91
CA THR A 179 -8.36 11.32 9.87
C THR A 179 -7.53 10.38 10.75
N GLN A 180 -8.14 9.90 11.84
CA GLN A 180 -7.52 8.94 12.75
C GLN A 180 -8.49 7.81 13.09
N VAL A 181 -8.00 6.57 13.04
CA VAL A 181 -8.75 5.38 13.48
C VAL A 181 -7.85 4.59 14.41
N GLU A 182 -8.35 4.31 15.62
CA GLU A 182 -7.63 3.57 16.67
C GLU A 182 -6.18 4.06 16.91
N GLY A 183 -6.01 5.38 16.99
CA GLY A 183 -4.71 6.03 17.22
C GLY A 183 -3.82 6.15 15.99
N VAL A 184 -4.13 5.49 14.87
CA VAL A 184 -3.34 5.54 13.64
C VAL A 184 -3.84 6.66 12.74
N SER A 185 -2.93 7.54 12.33
CA SER A 185 -3.25 8.70 11.48
C SER A 185 -3.18 8.34 10.00
N CYS A 186 -4.14 8.82 9.22
CA CYS A 186 -4.16 8.73 7.78
C CYS A 186 -4.33 10.13 7.17
N ARG A 187 -3.58 10.44 6.11
CA ARG A 187 -3.56 11.77 5.50
C ARG A 187 -3.65 11.69 3.99
N LEU A 188 -4.40 12.62 3.41
CA LEU A 188 -4.59 12.76 1.97
C LEU A 188 -3.27 13.19 1.29
N ALA A 189 -2.86 12.41 0.30
CA ALA A 189 -1.77 12.68 -0.63
C ALA A 189 -2.34 12.99 -2.02
N GLN A 190 -1.83 14.05 -2.64
CA GLN A 190 -2.14 14.42 -4.02
C GLN A 190 -1.22 13.73 -5.03
N THR A 191 0.00 13.37 -4.62
CA THR A 191 0.96 12.68 -5.49
C THR A 191 1.69 11.56 -4.74
N PRO A 192 2.28 10.59 -5.47
CA PRO A 192 3.12 9.56 -4.88
C PRO A 192 4.31 10.12 -4.09
N GLU A 193 4.92 11.23 -4.50
CA GLU A 193 6.00 11.87 -3.73
C GLU A 193 5.49 12.51 -2.43
N GLN A 194 4.24 12.96 -2.39
CA GLN A 194 3.63 13.39 -1.14
C GLN A 194 3.34 12.18 -0.24
N ALA A 195 2.97 11.03 -0.81
CA ALA A 195 2.75 9.81 -0.04
C ALA A 195 4.04 9.36 0.69
N GLU A 196 5.19 9.47 0.04
CA GLU A 196 6.52 9.24 0.64
C GLU A 196 6.75 10.12 1.87
N LYS A 197 6.46 11.43 1.77
CA LYS A 197 6.63 12.40 2.87
C LYS A 197 5.70 12.11 4.05
N ILE A 198 4.44 11.78 3.76
CA ILE A 198 3.45 11.43 4.79
C ILE A 198 3.87 10.16 5.53
N TRP A 199 4.36 9.15 4.80
CA TRP A 199 4.87 7.93 5.40
C TRP A 199 6.07 8.18 6.33
N ALA A 200 7.02 9.03 5.90
CA ALA A 200 8.16 9.40 6.73
C ALA A 200 7.76 10.06 8.06
N GLN A 201 6.60 10.71 8.11
CA GLN A 201 6.01 11.30 9.32
C GLN A 201 5.26 10.29 10.20
N GLY A 202 5.28 9.00 9.85
CA GLY A 202 4.59 7.93 10.57
C GLY A 202 3.09 7.86 10.31
N GLN A 203 2.59 8.57 9.29
CA GLN A 203 1.18 8.60 8.91
C GLN A 203 0.94 7.72 7.67
N ILE A 204 -0.27 7.18 7.53
CA ILE A 204 -0.65 6.40 6.35
C ILE A 204 -1.10 7.34 5.22
N PRO A 205 -0.44 7.34 4.06
CA PRO A 205 -0.91 8.12 2.93
C PRO A 205 -2.16 7.49 2.29
N LEU A 206 -3.11 8.35 1.93
CA LEU A 206 -4.28 8.01 1.13
C LEU A 206 -4.27 8.83 -0.17
N LEU A 207 -4.30 8.17 -1.32
CA LEU A 207 -4.36 8.81 -2.63
C LEU A 207 -5.79 8.71 -3.19
N ILE A 208 -6.29 9.80 -3.78
CA ILE A 208 -7.51 9.74 -4.60
C ILE A 208 -7.12 9.19 -5.98
N ASP A 209 -7.26 7.88 -6.16
CA ASP A 209 -6.88 7.15 -7.37
C ASP A 209 -7.76 5.92 -7.54
N GLU A 210 -8.94 6.12 -8.15
CA GLU A 210 -9.93 5.06 -8.37
C GLU A 210 -9.40 3.94 -9.30
N THR A 211 -8.48 4.29 -10.21
CA THR A 211 -7.92 3.38 -11.21
C THR A 211 -6.68 2.63 -10.73
N ALA A 212 -6.10 3.05 -9.60
CA ALA A 212 -4.79 2.64 -9.14
C ALA A 212 -3.67 2.90 -10.17
N ALA A 213 -3.72 4.04 -10.85
CA ALA A 213 -2.70 4.51 -11.78
C ALA A 213 -1.31 4.62 -11.12
N CYS A 214 -1.25 4.98 -9.83
CA CYS A 214 -0.02 5.15 -9.07
C CYS A 214 0.81 3.85 -8.95
N VAL A 215 0.23 2.68 -9.24
CA VAL A 215 0.94 1.39 -9.29
C VAL A 215 2.17 1.45 -10.21
N ARG A 216 2.06 2.17 -11.34
CA ARG A 216 3.15 2.31 -12.33
C ARG A 216 4.33 3.12 -11.81
N GLU A 217 4.13 3.92 -10.79
CA GLU A 217 5.15 4.80 -10.22
C GLU A 217 5.71 4.22 -8.93
N LEU A 218 4.82 3.75 -8.04
CA LEU A 218 5.18 3.20 -6.74
C LEU A 218 5.74 1.77 -6.80
N HIS A 219 5.53 1.05 -7.91
CA HIS A 219 6.01 -0.32 -8.13
C HIS A 219 5.83 -1.22 -6.89
N PRO A 220 4.59 -1.38 -6.40
CA PRO A 220 4.35 -2.04 -5.13
C PRO A 220 4.67 -3.54 -5.18
N ALA A 221 5.02 -4.12 -4.04
CA ALA A 221 5.14 -5.58 -3.91
C ALA A 221 3.77 -6.25 -3.92
N ALA A 222 2.73 -5.56 -3.44
CA ALA A 222 1.37 -6.08 -3.43
C ALA A 222 0.31 -5.01 -3.71
N VAL A 223 -0.76 -5.43 -4.38
CA VAL A 223 -2.01 -4.67 -4.52
C VAL A 223 -3.14 -5.51 -3.91
N ILE A 224 -3.85 -4.93 -2.96
CA ILE A 224 -4.92 -5.59 -2.20
C ILE A 224 -6.21 -4.84 -2.46
N ASP A 225 -7.18 -5.46 -3.11
CA ASP A 225 -8.47 -4.85 -3.40
C ASP A 225 -9.50 -5.18 -2.33
N VAL A 226 -9.91 -4.14 -1.59
CA VAL A 226 -10.90 -4.20 -0.51
C VAL A 226 -12.01 -3.17 -0.76
N ILE A 227 -12.26 -2.83 -2.04
CA ILE A 227 -13.36 -1.93 -2.44
C ILE A 227 -14.72 -2.60 -2.16
N LEU A 228 -14.82 -3.93 -2.26
CA LEU A 228 -16.05 -4.73 -2.14
C LEU A 228 -17.15 -4.32 -3.14
N ALA A 229 -16.76 -4.00 -4.37
CA ALA A 229 -17.70 -3.64 -5.44
C ALA A 229 -18.60 -4.81 -5.89
N LYS A 230 -18.34 -6.04 -5.42
CA LYS A 230 -19.02 -7.30 -5.81
C LYS A 230 -18.83 -7.68 -7.29
N ARG A 231 -17.96 -6.96 -7.98
CA ARG A 231 -17.49 -7.17 -9.35
C ARG A 231 -16.07 -6.61 -9.43
N ASN A 232 -15.25 -7.17 -10.31
CA ASN A 232 -13.91 -6.65 -10.55
C ASN A 232 -13.98 -5.28 -11.26
N LEU A 233 -13.38 -4.25 -10.67
CA LEU A 233 -13.32 -2.88 -11.22
C LEU A 233 -11.97 -2.56 -11.91
N GLY A 234 -11.21 -3.60 -12.28
CA GLY A 234 -9.94 -3.46 -13.00
C GLY A 234 -8.72 -3.87 -12.17
N THR A 235 -8.90 -4.60 -11.08
CA THR A 235 -7.79 -5.25 -10.38
C THR A 235 -7.39 -6.52 -11.12
N SER A 236 -6.10 -6.68 -11.41
CA SER A 236 -5.58 -7.84 -12.12
C SER A 236 -4.23 -8.29 -11.56
N ARG A 237 -3.88 -9.58 -11.77
CA ARG A 237 -2.58 -10.17 -11.39
C ARG A 237 -1.36 -9.46 -11.95
N SER A 238 -1.50 -8.62 -12.97
CA SER A 238 -0.39 -7.86 -13.55
C SER A 238 -0.07 -6.56 -12.80
N MET A 239 -0.91 -6.15 -11.84
CA MET A 239 -0.71 -4.89 -11.12
C MET A 239 0.47 -4.93 -10.14
N ALA A 240 0.79 -6.09 -9.58
CA ALA A 240 1.89 -6.26 -8.64
C ALA A 240 2.34 -7.73 -8.59
N PRO A 241 3.54 -8.02 -8.05
CA PRO A 241 3.98 -9.39 -7.79
C PRO A 241 3.03 -10.21 -6.90
N ILE A 242 2.20 -9.54 -6.08
CA ILE A 242 1.15 -10.14 -5.25
C ILE A 242 -0.15 -9.37 -5.44
N THR A 243 -1.23 -10.08 -5.73
CA THR A 243 -2.56 -9.48 -5.86
C THR A 243 -3.59 -10.24 -5.03
N ILE A 244 -4.34 -9.53 -4.19
CA ILE A 244 -5.33 -10.14 -3.28
C ILE A 244 -6.66 -9.42 -3.46
N GLY A 245 -7.75 -10.16 -3.67
CA GLY A 245 -9.10 -9.61 -3.67
C GLY A 245 -9.86 -9.96 -2.40
N ALA A 246 -10.62 -9.04 -1.82
CA ALA A 246 -11.50 -9.34 -0.70
C ALA A 246 -12.95 -9.50 -1.17
N GLY A 247 -13.56 -10.64 -0.84
CA GLY A 247 -14.97 -10.91 -1.08
C GLY A 247 -15.33 -11.23 -2.54
N PRO A 248 -16.64 -11.22 -2.86
CA PRO A 248 -17.12 -11.61 -4.18
C PRO A 248 -16.72 -10.60 -5.26
N GLY A 249 -16.65 -11.09 -6.50
CA GLY A 249 -16.27 -10.29 -7.67
C GLY A 249 -14.86 -10.57 -8.20
N PHE A 250 -14.11 -11.45 -7.53
CA PHE A 250 -12.78 -11.91 -7.93
C PHE A 250 -12.70 -13.43 -7.95
N THR A 251 -11.84 -13.95 -8.82
CA THR A 251 -11.49 -15.37 -8.93
C THR A 251 -10.00 -15.55 -8.69
N ALA A 252 -9.64 -16.21 -7.59
CA ALA A 252 -8.26 -16.60 -7.30
C ALA A 252 -7.72 -17.52 -8.39
N GLY A 253 -6.49 -17.25 -8.84
CA GLY A 253 -5.84 -17.92 -9.98
C GLY A 253 -6.10 -17.24 -11.32
N GLN A 254 -7.16 -16.44 -11.46
CA GLN A 254 -7.52 -15.74 -12.71
C GLN A 254 -7.37 -14.23 -12.56
N ASP A 255 -8.24 -13.60 -11.75
CA ASP A 255 -8.27 -12.15 -11.53
C ASP A 255 -7.14 -11.69 -10.59
N VAL A 256 -6.92 -12.46 -9.52
CA VAL A 256 -5.98 -12.17 -8.43
C VAL A 256 -5.29 -13.47 -8.00
N ASP A 257 -4.23 -13.36 -7.21
CA ASP A 257 -3.49 -14.53 -6.72
C ASP A 257 -4.18 -15.24 -5.56
N ALA A 258 -4.93 -14.50 -4.75
CA ALA A 258 -5.75 -15.06 -3.67
C ALA A 258 -7.00 -14.22 -3.45
N VAL A 259 -8.06 -14.86 -2.96
CA VAL A 259 -9.29 -14.20 -2.51
C VAL A 259 -9.46 -14.41 -1.01
N VAL A 260 -9.91 -13.40 -0.27
CA VAL A 260 -10.23 -13.53 1.16
C VAL A 260 -11.73 -13.48 1.34
N GLU A 261 -12.30 -14.48 2.03
CA GLU A 261 -13.73 -14.54 2.31
C GLU A 261 -14.19 -13.41 3.24
N THR A 262 -15.31 -12.77 2.87
CA THR A 262 -15.90 -11.65 3.62
C THR A 262 -17.33 -11.93 4.10
N MET A 263 -17.93 -13.05 3.73
CA MET A 263 -19.22 -13.48 4.25
C MET A 263 -19.07 -13.84 5.72
N ARG A 264 -20.00 -13.37 6.57
CA ARG A 264 -20.03 -13.77 7.97
C ARG A 264 -20.39 -15.26 8.05
N GLY A 265 -19.67 -16.01 8.87
CA GLY A 265 -19.87 -17.44 9.03
C GLY A 265 -18.56 -18.16 9.31
N HIS A 266 -18.58 -19.48 9.17
CA HIS A 266 -17.43 -20.34 9.48
C HIS A 266 -16.16 -20.02 8.66
N PHE A 267 -16.33 -19.48 7.45
CA PHE A 267 -15.22 -19.21 6.53
C PHE A 267 -14.75 -17.75 6.55
N LEU A 268 -15.32 -16.89 7.39
CA LEU A 268 -14.96 -15.46 7.41
C LEU A 268 -13.45 -15.26 7.60
N GLY A 269 -12.83 -14.51 6.69
CA GLY A 269 -11.39 -14.23 6.72
C GLY A 269 -10.51 -15.37 6.19
N ARG A 270 -11.09 -16.49 5.76
CA ARG A 270 -10.32 -17.59 5.18
C ARG A 270 -9.74 -17.19 3.81
N VAL A 271 -8.50 -17.60 3.57
CA VAL A 271 -7.86 -17.45 2.26
C VAL A 271 -8.35 -18.55 1.31
N ILE A 272 -8.75 -18.12 0.11
CA ILE A 272 -9.16 -18.92 -1.02
C ILE A 272 -8.05 -18.81 -2.06
N TRP A 273 -7.30 -19.89 -2.22
CA TRP A 273 -6.16 -19.96 -3.13
C TRP A 273 -6.57 -20.25 -4.58
N GLU A 274 -7.74 -20.84 -4.77
CA GLU A 274 -8.34 -21.12 -6.08
C GLU A 274 -9.86 -20.99 -5.98
N GLY A 275 -10.48 -20.29 -6.94
CA GLY A 275 -11.93 -20.06 -6.97
C GLY A 275 -12.37 -18.71 -6.40
N GLN A 276 -13.65 -18.62 -5.98
CA GLN A 276 -14.31 -17.36 -5.62
C GLN A 276 -14.84 -17.38 -4.17
N ALA A 277 -14.98 -16.21 -3.56
CA ALA A 277 -15.72 -16.05 -2.31
C ALA A 277 -17.23 -16.29 -2.50
N ILE A 278 -17.93 -16.53 -1.40
CA ILE A 278 -19.38 -16.70 -1.38
C ILE A 278 -20.06 -15.46 -2.01
N PRO A 279 -21.00 -15.64 -2.96
CA PRO A 279 -21.72 -14.54 -3.59
C PRO A 279 -22.44 -13.66 -2.57
N ASN A 280 -22.52 -12.36 -2.87
CA ASN A 280 -23.25 -11.43 -2.01
C ASN A 280 -24.74 -11.78 -1.96
N THR A 281 -25.24 -12.16 -0.78
CA THR A 281 -26.66 -12.48 -0.55
C THR A 281 -27.57 -11.25 -0.54
N GLY A 282 -27.00 -10.05 -0.31
CA GLY A 282 -27.78 -8.80 -0.20
C GLY A 282 -28.56 -8.65 1.10
N ILE A 283 -28.60 -9.68 1.95
CA ILE A 283 -29.35 -9.69 3.21
C ILE A 283 -28.39 -9.33 4.36
N PRO A 284 -28.64 -8.24 5.11
CA PRO A 284 -27.87 -7.92 6.32
C PRO A 284 -28.00 -9.02 7.38
N GLY A 285 -26.92 -9.31 8.11
CA GLY A 285 -26.97 -10.21 9.26
C GLY A 285 -27.90 -9.67 10.36
N LYS A 286 -28.53 -10.58 11.12
CA LYS A 286 -29.42 -10.25 12.23
C LYS A 286 -28.63 -9.81 13.47
N ILE A 287 -29.08 -8.76 14.16
CA ILE A 287 -28.58 -8.29 15.46
C ILE A 287 -29.79 -8.15 16.40
N GLN A 288 -29.81 -8.90 17.51
CA GLN A 288 -30.97 -8.97 18.41
C GLN A 288 -32.31 -9.24 17.67
N GLY A 289 -32.27 -10.08 16.64
CA GLY A 289 -33.44 -10.38 15.81
C GLY A 289 -33.64 -9.42 14.62
N PHE A 290 -33.06 -8.22 14.66
CA PHE A 290 -33.23 -7.20 13.64
C PHE A 290 -32.29 -7.38 12.44
N GLY A 291 -32.84 -7.41 11.23
CA GLY A 291 -32.11 -7.69 9.99
C GLY A 291 -31.98 -6.50 9.06
N ALA A 292 -32.93 -6.36 8.13
CA ALA A 292 -32.91 -5.33 7.08
C ALA A 292 -33.32 -3.96 7.63
N GLU A 293 -34.19 -3.95 8.62
CA GLU A 293 -34.74 -2.76 9.28
C GLU A 293 -33.67 -1.92 10.00
N ARG A 294 -32.52 -2.50 10.35
CA ARG A 294 -31.39 -1.75 10.91
C ARG A 294 -30.66 -0.89 9.87
N VAL A 295 -30.90 -1.16 8.59
CA VAL A 295 -30.23 -0.54 7.45
C VAL A 295 -31.16 0.47 6.80
N ILE A 296 -30.79 1.75 6.83
CA ILE A 296 -31.61 2.83 6.30
C ILE A 296 -31.16 3.16 4.88
N HIS A 297 -32.14 3.26 4.00
CA HIS A 297 -31.96 3.62 2.60
C HIS A 297 -32.54 5.01 2.31
N ALA A 298 -31.95 5.72 1.36
CA ALA A 298 -32.35 7.06 0.98
C ALA A 298 -33.81 7.08 0.46
N PRO A 299 -34.73 7.85 1.08
CA PRO A 299 -36.11 7.97 0.62
C PRO A 299 -36.26 8.79 -0.68
N ALA A 300 -35.27 9.64 -0.98
CA ALA A 300 -35.23 10.53 -2.14
C ALA A 300 -33.82 10.58 -2.76
N GLU A 301 -33.70 11.23 -3.91
CA GLU A 301 -32.43 11.57 -4.56
C GLU A 301 -32.04 13.01 -4.20
N GLY A 302 -30.74 13.28 -4.02
CA GLY A 302 -30.25 14.62 -3.71
C GLY A 302 -29.00 14.63 -2.84
N ARG A 303 -28.66 15.77 -2.24
CA ARG A 303 -27.56 15.86 -1.27
C ARG A 303 -28.06 15.62 0.15
N LEU A 304 -27.34 14.77 0.88
CA LEU A 304 -27.61 14.56 2.30
C LEU A 304 -27.11 15.75 3.12
N SER A 305 -27.88 16.14 4.14
CA SER A 305 -27.50 17.12 5.15
C SER A 305 -27.79 16.57 6.54
N PHE A 306 -26.92 16.91 7.49
CA PHE A 306 -27.11 16.52 8.88
C PHE A 306 -28.17 17.39 9.54
N VAL A 307 -28.78 16.87 10.60
CA VAL A 307 -29.82 17.56 11.37
C VAL A 307 -29.41 17.72 12.82
N LYS A 308 -30.10 18.62 13.52
CA LYS A 308 -30.04 18.74 14.96
C LYS A 308 -31.24 18.06 15.60
N ASP A 309 -31.04 17.48 16.77
CA ASP A 309 -32.11 16.98 17.62
C ASP A 309 -32.86 18.13 18.32
N GLU A 310 -33.89 17.78 19.09
CA GLU A 310 -34.72 18.73 19.86
C GLU A 310 -33.90 19.53 20.89
N SER A 311 -32.74 19.02 21.31
CA SER A 311 -31.82 19.68 22.23
C SER A 311 -30.78 20.55 21.51
N GLY A 312 -30.84 20.64 20.18
CA GLY A 312 -29.91 21.42 19.36
C GLY A 312 -28.56 20.74 19.08
N ASN A 313 -28.39 19.46 19.47
CA ASN A 313 -27.18 18.70 19.19
C ASN A 313 -27.25 18.07 17.80
N MET A 314 -26.12 17.97 17.10
CA MET A 314 -26.08 17.28 15.81
C MET A 314 -26.38 15.79 15.98
N VAL A 315 -27.33 15.27 15.19
CA VAL A 315 -27.60 13.83 15.10
C VAL A 315 -26.54 13.20 14.22
N GLU A 316 -25.59 12.53 14.85
CA GLU A 316 -24.37 12.01 14.20
C GLU A 316 -24.08 10.58 14.70
N ILE A 317 -23.11 9.92 14.08
CA ILE A 317 -22.64 8.60 14.50
C ILE A 317 -22.31 8.58 16.00
N GLY A 318 -22.89 7.61 16.70
CA GLY A 318 -22.82 7.45 18.16
C GLY A 318 -24.00 8.05 18.92
N ALA A 319 -24.86 8.85 18.27
CA ALA A 319 -26.06 9.37 18.89
C ALA A 319 -27.09 8.24 19.16
N MET A 320 -27.79 8.34 20.27
CA MET A 320 -28.98 7.55 20.53
C MET A 320 -30.15 8.15 19.74
N VAL A 321 -30.87 7.29 19.00
CA VAL A 321 -32.01 7.68 18.18
C VAL A 321 -33.24 6.87 18.55
N LYS A 322 -34.41 7.49 18.37
CA LYS A 322 -35.72 6.88 18.52
C LYS A 322 -36.36 6.58 17.18
N GLU A 323 -37.11 5.49 17.09
CA GLU A 323 -37.89 5.16 15.90
C GLU A 323 -38.75 6.38 15.48
N GLY A 324 -38.70 6.73 14.19
CA GLY A 324 -39.39 7.90 13.64
C GLY A 324 -38.69 9.24 13.83
N GLN A 325 -37.59 9.31 14.61
CA GLN A 325 -36.74 10.50 14.72
C GLN A 325 -36.09 10.82 13.37
N THR A 326 -36.03 12.11 13.01
CA THR A 326 -35.25 12.54 11.83
C THR A 326 -33.76 12.45 12.14
N ILE A 327 -33.01 11.73 11.32
CA ILE A 327 -31.55 11.55 11.48
C ILE A 327 -30.72 12.27 10.42
N ALA A 328 -31.33 12.63 9.30
CA ALA A 328 -30.73 13.42 8.22
C ALA A 328 -31.83 13.99 7.32
N MET A 329 -31.46 14.87 6.39
CA MET A 329 -32.33 15.38 5.33
C MET A 329 -31.70 15.14 3.96
N ILE A 330 -32.51 14.87 2.94
CA ILE A 330 -32.08 14.83 1.54
C ILE A 330 -32.97 15.79 0.76
N GLU A 331 -32.42 16.93 0.34
CA GLU A 331 -33.16 17.98 -0.40
C GLU A 331 -34.55 18.27 0.21
N GLY A 332 -34.60 18.51 1.54
CA GLY A 332 -35.84 18.77 2.26
C GLY A 332 -36.69 17.53 2.60
N THR A 333 -36.33 16.34 2.13
CA THR A 333 -37.01 15.08 2.52
C THR A 333 -36.38 14.49 3.78
N PRO A 334 -37.15 14.24 4.86
CA PRO A 334 -36.60 13.69 6.10
C PRO A 334 -36.24 12.21 5.97
N VAL A 335 -35.04 11.87 6.45
CA VAL A 335 -34.61 10.48 6.66
C VAL A 335 -34.92 10.11 8.11
N LYS A 336 -35.78 9.11 8.30
CA LYS A 336 -36.23 8.67 9.62
C LYS A 336 -35.46 7.46 10.12
N ALA A 337 -35.17 7.42 11.42
CA ALA A 337 -34.73 6.22 12.10
C ALA A 337 -35.82 5.14 12.03
N SER A 338 -35.43 3.93 11.66
CA SER A 338 -36.32 2.78 11.50
C SER A 338 -36.50 1.95 12.77
N LEU A 339 -35.69 2.19 13.80
CA LEU A 339 -35.77 1.54 15.10
C LEU A 339 -35.01 2.35 16.17
N ASP A 340 -35.30 2.06 17.43
CA ASP A 340 -34.57 2.59 18.59
C ASP A 340 -33.15 2.02 18.66
N GLY A 341 -32.15 2.87 18.86
CA GLY A 341 -30.78 2.39 19.05
C GLY A 341 -29.70 3.45 18.86
N VAL A 342 -28.49 2.99 18.61
CA VAL A 342 -27.33 3.83 18.30
C VAL A 342 -27.26 4.04 16.79
N LEU A 343 -27.20 5.29 16.33
CA LEU A 343 -26.82 5.60 14.96
C LEU A 343 -25.36 5.19 14.75
N ARG A 344 -25.12 3.98 14.25
CA ARG A 344 -23.78 3.37 14.15
C ARG A 344 -23.04 3.83 12.90
N GLY A 345 -23.76 4.28 11.90
CA GLY A 345 -23.20 4.82 10.69
C GLY A 345 -24.16 5.75 9.97
N LEU A 346 -23.60 6.77 9.33
CA LEU A 346 -24.28 7.77 8.53
C LEU A 346 -23.29 8.22 7.44
N ILE A 347 -23.71 8.17 6.18
CA ILE A 347 -22.91 8.64 5.05
C ILE A 347 -22.62 10.14 5.18
N GLN A 348 -21.52 10.59 4.57
CA GLN A 348 -21.04 11.96 4.74
C GLN A 348 -22.06 13.02 4.28
N GLU A 349 -22.08 14.13 5.00
CA GLU A 349 -22.82 15.33 4.60
C GLU A 349 -22.37 15.83 3.21
N GLY A 350 -23.33 16.28 2.41
CA GLY A 350 -23.12 16.72 1.04
C GLY A 350 -22.99 15.59 0.03
N PHE A 351 -22.92 14.32 0.44
CA PHE A 351 -22.81 13.19 -0.48
C PHE A 351 -24.03 13.11 -1.42
N PRO A 352 -23.84 12.96 -2.74
CA PRO A 352 -24.95 12.80 -3.69
C PRO A 352 -25.54 11.39 -3.56
N VAL A 353 -26.74 11.28 -3.02
CA VAL A 353 -27.45 10.01 -2.82
C VAL A 353 -28.50 9.80 -3.89
N LYS A 354 -28.64 8.56 -4.38
CA LYS A 354 -29.79 8.13 -5.17
C LYS A 354 -30.84 7.50 -4.27
N LYS A 355 -32.11 7.59 -4.65
CA LYS A 355 -33.18 6.88 -3.93
C LYS A 355 -32.86 5.38 -3.82
N GLY A 356 -33.04 4.82 -2.64
CA GLY A 356 -32.73 3.42 -2.34
C GLY A 356 -31.25 3.13 -2.06
N LEU A 357 -30.34 4.12 -2.12
CA LEU A 357 -28.96 3.94 -1.69
C LEU A 357 -28.90 3.70 -0.17
N LYS A 358 -28.05 2.77 0.29
CA LYS A 358 -27.79 2.60 1.72
C LYS A 358 -27.06 3.83 2.26
N ILE A 359 -27.60 4.47 3.30
CA ILE A 359 -27.06 5.74 3.83
C ILE A 359 -26.80 5.73 5.33
N ALA A 360 -27.47 4.87 6.10
CA ALA A 360 -27.27 4.78 7.54
C ALA A 360 -27.46 3.35 8.07
N ASP A 361 -26.97 3.12 9.28
CA ASP A 361 -27.01 1.84 9.99
C ASP A 361 -27.27 2.14 11.47
N ILE A 362 -28.32 1.55 12.05
CA ILE A 362 -28.63 1.64 13.47
C ILE A 362 -28.29 0.31 14.13
N ASP A 363 -27.69 0.34 15.32
CA ASP A 363 -27.49 -0.85 16.15
C ASP A 363 -28.45 -0.75 17.35
N PRO A 364 -29.34 -1.73 17.59
CA PRO A 364 -30.32 -1.65 18.68
C PRO A 364 -29.68 -1.69 20.08
N ARG A 365 -28.39 -2.00 20.16
CA ARG A 365 -27.64 -2.17 21.40
C ARG A 365 -26.96 -0.85 21.83
N PRO A 366 -27.37 -0.22 22.95
CA PRO A 366 -26.82 1.05 23.40
C PRO A 366 -25.30 1.04 23.63
N GLU A 367 -24.74 -0.08 24.10
CA GLU A 367 -23.31 -0.22 24.36
C GLU A 367 -22.44 -0.11 23.08
N GLN A 368 -23.05 -0.21 21.89
CA GLN A 368 -22.34 -0.09 20.61
C GLN A 368 -21.92 1.36 20.30
N ALA A 369 -22.43 2.36 21.02
CA ALA A 369 -21.99 3.74 20.91
C ALA A 369 -20.47 3.87 21.09
N ALA A 370 -19.88 3.12 22.04
CA ALA A 370 -18.45 3.12 22.31
C ALA A 370 -17.58 2.55 21.17
N PHE A 371 -18.17 1.75 20.26
CA PHE A 371 -17.44 1.03 19.20
C PHE A 371 -17.65 1.64 17.80
N CYS A 372 -18.30 2.80 17.70
CA CYS A 372 -18.60 3.42 16.42
C CYS A 372 -17.35 3.84 15.62
N GLY A 373 -16.28 4.24 16.32
CA GLY A 373 -14.98 4.65 15.73
C GLY A 373 -13.91 3.55 15.67
N ILE A 374 -14.28 2.29 15.90
CA ILE A 374 -13.35 1.16 16.00
C ILE A 374 -13.66 0.16 14.88
N VAL A 375 -12.63 -0.48 14.34
CA VAL A 375 -12.81 -1.46 13.26
C VAL A 375 -13.60 -2.68 13.75
N SER A 376 -14.44 -3.22 12.87
CA SER A 376 -15.29 -4.36 13.25
C SER A 376 -14.50 -5.66 13.46
N ASP A 377 -15.12 -6.59 14.19
CA ASP A 377 -14.73 -8.00 14.24
C ASP A 377 -14.52 -8.60 12.84
N LYS A 378 -15.43 -8.27 11.92
CA LYS A 378 -15.39 -8.68 10.52
C LYS A 378 -14.18 -8.10 9.79
N ALA A 379 -13.93 -6.80 9.95
CA ALA A 379 -12.76 -6.16 9.35
C ALA A 379 -11.47 -6.80 9.88
N ASN A 380 -11.41 -7.13 11.18
CA ASN A 380 -10.28 -7.82 11.79
C ASN A 380 -10.05 -9.23 11.22
N ALA A 381 -11.12 -10.02 11.04
CA ALA A 381 -11.01 -11.36 10.45
C ALA A 381 -10.52 -11.31 8.99
N VAL A 382 -11.10 -10.41 8.18
CA VAL A 382 -10.66 -10.19 6.79
C VAL A 382 -9.20 -9.73 6.75
N ALA A 383 -8.80 -8.83 7.63
CA ALA A 383 -7.42 -8.37 7.73
C ALA A 383 -6.44 -9.49 8.10
N GLY A 384 -6.85 -10.44 8.94
CA GLY A 384 -6.07 -11.66 9.24
C GLY A 384 -5.84 -12.50 8.00
N GLY A 385 -6.89 -12.77 7.22
CA GLY A 385 -6.80 -13.50 5.95
C GLY A 385 -5.92 -12.80 4.92
N VAL A 386 -6.04 -11.47 4.80
CA VAL A 386 -5.19 -10.69 3.91
C VAL A 386 -3.71 -10.80 4.31
N LEU A 387 -3.41 -10.71 5.61
CA LEU A 387 -2.06 -10.85 6.11
C LEU A 387 -1.49 -12.26 5.85
N GLU A 388 -2.30 -13.31 6.07
CA GLU A 388 -1.95 -14.70 5.76
C GLU A 388 -1.63 -14.87 4.27
N ALA A 389 -2.52 -14.39 3.40
CA ALA A 389 -2.35 -14.46 1.95
C ALA A 389 -1.08 -13.71 1.50
N LEU A 390 -0.87 -12.48 2.01
CA LEU A 390 0.29 -11.67 1.68
C LEU A 390 1.60 -12.38 2.05
N LEU A 391 1.71 -12.89 3.28
CA LEU A 391 2.90 -13.58 3.77
C LEU A 391 3.12 -14.90 3.04
N GLY A 392 2.07 -15.69 2.81
CA GLY A 392 2.16 -16.97 2.09
C GLY A 392 2.59 -16.81 0.63
N LEU A 393 2.04 -15.82 -0.08
CA LEU A 393 2.44 -15.50 -1.46
C LEU A 393 3.87 -14.96 -1.51
N ALA A 394 4.24 -14.08 -0.58
CA ALA A 394 5.60 -13.55 -0.52
C ALA A 394 6.63 -14.66 -0.26
N ALA A 395 6.36 -15.56 0.68
CA ALA A 395 7.24 -16.69 0.98
C ALA A 395 7.40 -17.64 -0.22
N SER A 396 6.28 -18.03 -0.85
CA SER A 396 6.32 -18.96 -2.00
C SER A 396 6.99 -18.37 -3.25
N ARG A 397 6.96 -17.04 -3.41
CA ARG A 397 7.55 -16.33 -4.55
C ARG A 397 8.89 -15.65 -4.24
N GLN A 398 9.41 -15.81 -3.03
CA GLN A 398 10.63 -15.16 -2.56
C GLN A 398 10.61 -13.62 -2.70
N ILE A 399 9.45 -13.01 -2.44
CA ILE A 399 9.27 -11.55 -2.49
C ILE A 399 9.62 -10.97 -1.12
N ARG A 400 10.50 -9.98 -1.10
CA ARG A 400 10.87 -9.24 0.10
C ARG A 400 9.81 -8.19 0.43
N LEU A 401 9.32 -8.17 1.67
CA LEU A 401 8.30 -7.21 2.14
C LEU A 401 8.83 -6.21 3.20
N PHE A 402 10.06 -6.39 3.67
CA PHE A 402 10.75 -5.58 4.68
C PHE A 402 12.19 -5.34 4.28
#